data_AF-A0A7C7ZIV5-F1
#
_entry.id   AF-A0A7C7ZIV5-F1
#
_cell.length_a   1.000
_cell.length_b   1.000
_cell.length_c   1.000
_cell.angle_alpha   90.00
_cell.angle_beta   90.00
_cell.angle_gamma   90.00
#
_symmetry.space_group_name_H-M   'P 1'
#
loop_
_entity.id
_entity.type
_entity.pdbx_description
1 polymer ?
#
loop_
_entity_poly.entity_id
_entity_poly.type
_entity_poly.pdbx_seq_one_letter_code
_entity_poly.pdbx_strand_id
1 'polypeptide(L)'
;MSDKIDSATSATKVAPTSSTPIPPNEPNGFEKLGLDPRLLSKLVELNYKTPTPIQVETIPPLIEGRDLIGQAQTGTGKTAAFALPMLHRINPNKRAVQALILAPTRELALQVAEAVKTYSAKLGRVRIAAVYGGQAIMPQIKEVKAGAQIIVGTPGRVMDLMRRGTIKLGELDLLVLDEADEMLRMGFIDDVEWILSHTPDSRQLALFSATMPREIELISDRYTNNPARISVARKELTLPNIAQSYWLVKGLHKLDALTRILETETIQAGIIFVRTKAGCTDLATQLSGRGFSIEALNGDMSQSAREQAVRRLKAGKIDLIVATDVAARGLDIDRISHVFNFDIPMDVESYVHRIGRTGRAGNDGIAILFVTNKERWMLKKIQRFTNSPIPSLELPSYGKVIEKRVRVLKERLYKSIEDKNLDPYNKVVLEMLEDDRFDLPTLAAAAIRLAQGDQSLEMKVKSKLPKYDRDADDRSSRPKPKGPYKGRKSYSKSSSSDDDKPGNFKKKGYRKKGAKSGPKKKSGFKKGAKPKRAGARSDGAPRAQRAESKA
;
A
#
# COMPACT_ATOMS: atom_id res chain seq x y z
N MET A 1 -19.86 -55.98 52.84
CA MET A 1 -19.84 -56.40 51.43
C MET A 1 -19.03 -55.38 50.65
N SER A 2 -17.81 -55.78 50.28
CA SER A 2 -17.03 -55.41 49.10
C SER A 2 -16.81 -53.93 48.73
N ASP A 3 -15.62 -53.44 49.09
CA ASP A 3 -14.53 -52.97 48.21
C ASP A 3 -14.70 -51.82 47.17
N LYS A 4 -13.81 -50.82 47.37
CA LYS A 4 -12.84 -50.22 46.40
C LYS A 4 -13.28 -49.11 45.40
N ILE A 5 -12.70 -47.91 45.53
CA ILE A 5 -11.53 -47.40 44.74
C ILE A 5 -11.27 -45.90 44.95
N ASP A 6 -9.97 -45.63 45.03
CA ASP A 6 -9.15 -44.41 44.96
C ASP A 6 -9.61 -43.22 44.10
N SER A 7 -9.27 -42.00 44.53
CA SER A 7 -8.03 -41.30 44.11
C SER A 7 -8.14 -39.77 44.23
N ALA A 8 -7.02 -39.18 44.60
CA ALA A 8 -6.82 -37.78 44.94
C ALA A 8 -6.62 -36.87 43.71
N THR A 9 -6.93 -35.57 43.83
CA THR A 9 -6.11 -34.52 43.21
C THR A 9 -6.19 -33.21 44.02
N SER A 10 -5.03 -32.77 44.48
CA SER A 10 -4.77 -31.54 45.23
C SER A 10 -4.91 -30.30 44.34
N ALA A 11 -5.76 -29.36 44.75
CA ALA A 11 -5.87 -28.04 44.11
C ALA A 11 -4.87 -27.07 44.74
N THR A 12 -3.76 -26.81 44.05
CA THR A 12 -2.80 -25.76 44.44
C THR A 12 -3.31 -24.40 43.95
N LYS A 13 -3.63 -23.54 44.92
CA LYS A 13 -4.02 -22.13 44.74
C LYS A 13 -2.85 -21.34 44.15
N VAL A 14 -2.96 -20.87 42.91
CA VAL A 14 -2.01 -19.92 42.31
C VAL A 14 -2.41 -18.51 42.72
N ALA A 15 -1.55 -17.86 43.51
CA ALA A 15 -1.67 -16.45 43.86
C ALA A 15 -1.30 -15.56 42.65
N PRO A 16 -1.92 -14.38 42.49
CA PRO A 16 -1.62 -13.48 41.38
C PRO A 16 -0.22 -12.88 41.56
N THR A 17 0.69 -13.17 40.63
CA THR A 17 2.01 -12.55 40.58
C THR A 17 1.87 -11.06 40.36
N SER A 18 2.27 -10.30 41.37
CA SER A 18 2.43 -8.86 41.36
C SER A 18 3.37 -8.43 40.23
N SER A 19 2.95 -7.39 39.50
CA SER A 19 3.76 -6.69 38.51
C SER A 19 4.95 -6.03 39.20
N THR A 20 6.11 -6.66 39.12
CA THR A 20 7.38 -6.05 39.54
C THR A 20 7.67 -4.84 38.64
N PRO A 21 8.02 -3.67 39.20
CA PRO A 21 8.50 -2.54 38.40
C PRO A 21 9.81 -2.93 37.72
N ILE A 22 9.88 -2.78 36.39
CA ILE A 22 11.10 -3.02 35.61
C ILE A 22 12.14 -1.98 36.06
N PRO A 23 13.38 -2.38 36.42
CA PRO A 23 14.43 -1.45 36.81
C PRO A 23 14.82 -0.54 35.62
N PRO A 24 15.21 0.72 35.85
CA PRO A 24 15.37 1.72 34.80
C PRO A 24 16.66 1.61 33.96
N ASN A 25 17.26 0.41 33.80
CA ASN A 25 18.55 0.30 33.12
C ASN A 25 18.92 -1.12 32.62
N GLU A 26 17.99 -1.86 32.00
CA GLU A 26 18.43 -2.98 31.15
C GLU A 26 18.97 -2.42 29.82
N PRO A 27 20.23 -2.72 29.44
CA PRO A 27 20.82 -2.18 28.22
C PRO A 27 20.04 -2.71 27.00
N ASN A 28 19.43 -1.80 26.25
CA ASN A 28 18.57 -2.13 25.12
C ASN A 28 19.37 -2.34 23.81
N GLY A 29 20.70 -2.43 23.92
CA GLY A 29 21.62 -2.68 22.82
C GLY A 29 21.90 -1.47 21.93
N PHE A 30 21.10 -0.40 22.01
CA PHE A 30 21.35 0.83 21.26
C PHE A 30 22.53 1.63 21.82
N GLU A 31 22.92 1.40 23.09
CA GLU A 31 24.05 2.08 23.73
C GLU A 31 25.38 1.77 23.02
N LYS A 32 25.46 0.62 22.34
CA LYS A 32 26.63 0.20 21.57
C LYS A 32 26.73 0.87 20.19
N LEU A 33 25.73 1.63 19.77
CA LEU A 33 25.66 2.24 18.44
C LEU A 33 26.19 3.68 18.39
N GLY A 34 26.73 4.21 19.51
CA GLY A 34 27.36 5.53 19.53
C GLY A 34 26.41 6.73 19.43
N LEU A 35 25.12 6.54 19.75
CA LEU A 35 24.12 7.61 19.68
C LEU A 35 24.21 8.59 20.85
N ASP A 36 23.63 9.77 20.65
CA ASP A 36 23.53 10.80 21.70
C ASP A 36 22.73 10.24 22.91
N PRO A 37 23.21 10.40 24.16
CA PRO A 37 22.51 9.90 25.35
C PRO A 37 21.05 10.36 25.47
N ARG A 38 20.71 11.53 24.95
CA ARG A 38 19.33 12.06 24.93
C ARG A 38 18.43 11.25 24.01
N LEU A 39 18.97 10.76 22.87
CA LEU A 39 18.26 9.86 21.97
C LEU A 39 18.08 8.49 22.62
N LEU A 40 19.12 7.94 23.24
CA LEU A 40 19.05 6.66 23.97
C LEU A 40 17.97 6.69 25.05
N SER A 41 17.97 7.75 25.86
CA SER A 41 16.95 7.97 26.89
C SER A 41 15.54 8.10 26.31
N LYS A 42 15.39 8.60 25.07
CA LYS A 42 14.08 8.62 24.39
C LYS A 42 13.66 7.25 23.89
N LEU A 43 14.60 6.44 23.40
CA LEU A 43 14.33 5.07 22.93
C LEU A 43 13.84 4.17 24.07
N VAL A 44 14.41 4.32 25.27
CA VAL A 44 13.94 3.60 26.47
C VAL A 44 12.49 3.95 26.80
N GLU A 45 12.09 5.24 26.76
CA GLU A 45 10.69 5.65 26.96
C GLU A 45 9.73 5.09 25.90
N LEU A 46 10.22 4.91 24.68
CA LEU A 46 9.45 4.32 23.58
C LEU A 46 9.43 2.79 23.63
N ASN A 47 9.97 2.18 24.69
CA ASN A 47 10.09 0.73 24.87
C ASN A 47 10.85 0.02 23.74
N TYR A 48 11.86 0.69 23.14
CA TYR A 48 12.78 0.02 22.22
C TYR A 48 13.69 -0.92 23.02
N LYS A 49 13.61 -2.22 22.71
CA LYS A 49 14.31 -3.28 23.45
C LYS A 49 15.64 -3.69 22.84
N THR A 50 15.70 -3.88 21.53
CA THR A 50 16.91 -4.31 20.81
C THR A 50 16.94 -3.69 19.42
N PRO A 51 18.10 -3.23 18.93
CA PRO A 51 18.22 -2.73 17.57
C PRO A 51 18.03 -3.88 16.58
N THR A 52 17.25 -3.61 15.54
CA THR A 52 17.07 -4.52 14.40
C THR A 52 18.37 -4.66 13.60
N PRO A 53 18.56 -5.73 12.81
CA PRO A 53 19.77 -5.91 12.00
C PRO A 53 20.10 -4.70 11.11
N ILE A 54 19.07 -4.11 10.48
CA ILE A 54 19.26 -2.91 9.65
C ILE A 54 19.74 -1.72 10.49
N GLN A 55 19.26 -1.55 11.72
CA GLN A 55 19.72 -0.48 12.62
C GLN A 55 21.16 -0.70 13.08
N VAL A 56 21.51 -1.93 13.45
CA VAL A 56 22.89 -2.28 13.86
C VAL A 56 23.88 -2.01 12.74
N GLU A 57 23.54 -2.40 11.51
CA GLU A 57 24.47 -2.29 10.37
C GLU A 57 24.53 -0.87 9.80
N THR A 58 23.43 -0.10 9.82
CA THR A 58 23.37 1.22 9.15
C THR A 58 23.66 2.41 10.06
N ILE A 59 23.38 2.34 11.36
CA ILE A 59 23.55 3.50 12.25
C ILE A 59 25.03 3.92 12.36
N PRO A 60 26.00 3.01 12.65
CA PRO A 60 27.41 3.40 12.75
C PRO A 60 27.98 4.10 11.50
N PRO A 61 27.86 3.56 10.26
CA PRO A 61 28.39 4.25 9.09
C PRO A 61 27.68 5.59 8.80
N LEU A 62 26.41 5.74 9.18
CA LEU A 62 25.71 7.02 9.04
C LEU A 62 26.23 8.07 10.02
N ILE A 63 26.56 7.69 11.26
CA ILE A 63 27.18 8.57 12.25
C ILE A 63 28.57 9.02 11.77
N GLU A 64 29.35 8.09 11.19
CA GLU A 64 30.68 8.37 10.61
C GLU A 64 30.63 9.30 9.38
N GLY A 65 29.44 9.56 8.83
CA GLY A 65 29.25 10.44 7.69
C GLY A 65 29.46 9.78 6.33
N ARG A 66 29.49 8.45 6.26
CA ARG A 66 29.57 7.73 4.99
C ARG A 66 28.22 7.68 4.29
N ASP A 67 28.24 7.80 2.97
CA ASP A 67 27.04 7.48 2.17
C ASP A 67 26.62 6.04 2.39
N LEU A 68 25.33 5.77 2.17
CA LEU A 68 24.76 4.47 2.50
C LEU A 68 23.76 4.02 1.45
N ILE A 69 23.83 2.74 1.08
CA ILE A 69 22.80 2.03 0.32
C ILE A 69 22.32 0.89 1.22
N GLY A 70 21.12 1.06 1.77
CA GLY A 70 20.45 0.11 2.65
C GLY A 70 19.37 -0.65 1.90
N GLN A 71 19.63 -1.90 1.55
CA GLN A 71 18.63 -2.79 0.98
C GLN A 71 17.89 -3.54 2.09
N ALA A 72 16.65 -3.12 2.36
CA ALA A 72 15.79 -3.75 3.36
C ALA A 72 14.30 -3.46 3.10
N GLN A 73 13.44 -4.40 3.50
CA GLN A 73 11.99 -4.28 3.35
C GLN A 73 11.36 -3.28 4.32
N THR A 74 10.12 -2.89 4.02
CA THR A 74 9.26 -2.12 4.94
C THR A 74 9.08 -2.86 6.28
N GLY A 75 8.97 -2.12 7.38
CA GLY A 75 8.76 -2.72 8.71
C GLY A 75 10.01 -3.32 9.36
N THR A 76 11.18 -3.22 8.73
CA THR A 76 12.46 -3.67 9.32
C THR A 76 13.08 -2.66 10.29
N GLY A 77 12.45 -1.51 10.53
CA GLY A 77 12.98 -0.45 11.39
C GLY A 77 13.83 0.61 10.69
N LYS A 78 13.78 0.69 9.35
CA LYS A 78 14.50 1.67 8.50
C LYS A 78 14.34 3.12 8.97
N THR A 79 13.13 3.52 9.37
CA THR A 79 12.88 4.90 9.82
C THR A 79 13.77 5.30 10.98
N ALA A 80 13.87 4.48 12.04
CA ALA A 80 14.81 4.75 13.13
C ALA A 80 16.28 4.62 12.67
N ALA A 81 16.56 3.72 11.74
CA ALA A 81 17.89 3.46 11.21
C ALA A 81 18.53 4.70 10.56
N PHE A 82 17.76 5.52 9.83
CA PHE A 82 18.24 6.82 9.33
C PHE A 82 17.92 8.00 10.25
N ALA A 83 16.80 7.98 10.98
CA ALA A 83 16.38 9.14 11.77
C ALA A 83 17.28 9.37 12.99
N LEU A 84 17.73 8.31 13.66
CA LEU A 84 18.59 8.42 14.83
C LEU A 84 19.97 9.02 14.51
N PRO A 85 20.73 8.53 13.51
CA PRO A 85 22.01 9.15 13.16
C PRO A 85 21.85 10.56 12.57
N MET A 86 20.75 10.83 11.84
CA MET A 86 20.41 12.19 11.39
C MET A 86 20.23 13.14 12.59
N LEU A 87 19.44 12.73 13.59
CA LEU A 87 19.19 13.52 14.79
C LEU A 87 20.41 13.62 15.69
N HIS A 88 21.31 12.64 15.69
CA HIS A 88 22.57 12.71 16.41
C HIS A 88 23.45 13.86 15.90
N ARG A 89 23.40 14.17 14.60
CA ARG A 89 24.21 15.22 13.96
C ARG A 89 23.50 16.57 13.85
N ILE A 90 22.20 16.64 14.16
CA ILE A 90 21.43 17.87 13.98
C ILE A 90 21.88 18.96 14.95
N ASN A 91 21.99 20.20 14.48
CA ASN A 91 22.20 21.37 15.31
C ASN A 91 20.86 22.13 15.50
N PRO A 92 20.22 22.06 16.68
CA PRO A 92 18.93 22.72 16.94
C PRO A 92 19.01 24.25 16.90
N ASN A 93 20.20 24.83 17.07
CA ASN A 93 20.41 26.28 17.10
C ASN A 93 20.54 26.89 15.70
N LYS A 94 20.87 26.08 14.68
CA LYS A 94 20.99 26.53 13.30
C LYS A 94 19.63 26.48 12.61
N ARG A 95 19.07 27.64 12.27
CA ARG A 95 17.74 27.77 11.60
C ARG A 95 17.87 27.63 10.07
N ALA A 96 18.43 26.52 9.62
CA ALA A 96 18.56 26.17 8.21
C ALA A 96 18.28 24.67 8.02
N VAL A 97 17.84 24.29 6.81
CA VAL A 97 17.57 22.89 6.46
C VAL A 97 18.90 22.15 6.44
N GLN A 98 19.07 21.23 7.40
CA GLN A 98 20.25 20.39 7.59
C GLN A 98 19.99 18.95 7.12
N ALA A 99 18.72 18.52 7.11
CA ALA A 99 18.35 17.21 6.59
C ALA A 99 17.08 17.25 5.73
N LEU A 100 17.10 16.46 4.66
CA LEU A 100 15.97 16.27 3.75
C LEU A 100 15.67 14.78 3.60
N ILE A 101 14.43 14.39 3.84
CA ILE A 101 13.94 13.02 3.67
C ILE A 101 12.89 13.01 2.58
N LEU A 102 13.16 12.30 1.49
CA LEU A 102 12.21 12.07 0.41
C LEU A 102 11.50 10.74 0.63
N ALA A 103 10.17 10.78 0.61
CA ALA A 103 9.30 9.61 0.72
C ALA A 103 8.29 9.57 -0.45
N PRO A 104 7.93 8.39 -0.97
CA PRO A 104 7.06 8.25 -2.15
C PRO A 104 5.62 8.74 -1.94
N THR A 105 5.10 8.68 -0.71
CA THR A 105 3.69 8.99 -0.42
C THR A 105 3.56 10.04 0.68
N ARG A 106 2.42 10.74 0.68
CA ARG A 106 2.08 11.70 1.73
C ARG A 106 2.00 11.00 3.09
N GLU A 107 1.35 9.85 3.13
CA GLU A 107 1.13 9.08 4.34
C GLU A 107 2.46 8.68 4.96
N LEU A 108 3.39 8.16 4.15
CA LEU A 108 4.73 7.81 4.63
C LEU A 108 5.51 9.06 5.08
N ALA A 109 5.44 10.16 4.33
CA ALA A 109 6.09 11.42 4.73
C ALA A 109 5.60 11.91 6.10
N LEU A 110 4.29 11.81 6.37
CA LEU A 110 3.70 12.17 7.67
C LEU A 110 4.14 11.20 8.78
N GLN A 111 4.15 9.90 8.51
CA GLN A 111 4.62 8.88 9.46
C GLN A 111 6.08 9.11 9.85
N VAL A 112 6.94 9.35 8.85
CA VAL A 112 8.36 9.64 9.08
C VAL A 112 8.52 10.96 9.84
N ALA A 113 7.78 12.02 9.49
CA ALA A 113 7.83 13.29 10.22
C ALA A 113 7.45 13.13 11.70
N GLU A 114 6.38 12.37 12.00
CA GLU A 114 5.95 12.13 13.37
C GLU A 114 6.94 11.27 14.15
N ALA A 115 7.54 10.26 13.51
CA ALA A 115 8.59 9.45 14.11
C ALA A 115 9.82 10.30 14.46
N VAL A 116 10.31 11.11 13.51
CA VAL A 116 11.44 12.04 13.73
C VAL A 116 11.13 13.02 14.85
N LYS A 117 9.91 13.57 14.89
CA LYS A 117 9.45 14.47 15.95
C LYS A 117 9.50 13.78 17.31
N THR A 118 9.00 12.56 17.38
CA THR A 118 9.00 11.73 18.59
C THR A 118 10.43 11.47 19.10
N TYR A 119 11.36 11.07 18.21
CA TYR A 119 12.75 10.85 18.57
C TYR A 119 13.47 12.13 19.00
N SER A 120 13.16 13.26 18.37
CA SER A 120 13.80 14.56 18.65
C SER A 120 13.35 15.23 19.95
N ALA A 121 12.34 14.69 20.65
CA ALA A 121 11.68 15.35 21.79
C ALA A 121 12.64 15.78 22.92
N LYS A 122 13.75 15.08 23.12
CA LYS A 122 14.79 15.39 24.14
C LYS A 122 15.97 16.21 23.62
N LEU A 123 16.01 16.54 22.33
CA LEU A 123 17.11 17.28 21.69
C LEU A 123 16.91 18.81 21.69
N GLY A 124 15.84 19.31 22.31
CA GLY A 124 15.50 20.73 22.33
C GLY A 124 14.61 21.15 21.16
N ARG A 125 14.77 22.38 20.67
CA ARG A 125 13.85 23.00 19.68
C ARG A 125 14.19 22.61 18.23
N VAL A 126 14.13 21.32 17.90
CA VAL A 126 14.22 20.83 16.51
C VAL A 126 12.89 21.07 15.81
N ARG A 127 12.90 21.76 14.66
CA ARG A 127 11.72 22.01 13.83
C ARG A 127 11.74 21.12 12.60
N ILE A 128 10.62 20.43 12.39
CA ILE A 128 10.40 19.50 11.29
C ILE A 128 9.23 20.04 10.48
N ALA A 129 9.39 20.11 9.15
CA ALA A 129 8.31 20.49 8.23
C ALA A 129 7.95 19.30 7.34
N ALA A 130 6.66 18.99 7.25
CA ALA A 130 6.16 17.92 6.38
C ALA A 130 5.58 18.54 5.10
N VAL A 131 6.15 18.17 3.94
CA VAL A 131 5.94 18.86 2.67
C VAL A 131 5.45 17.88 1.60
N TYR A 132 4.18 17.95 1.22
CA TYR A 132 3.58 16.99 0.30
C TYR A 132 2.43 17.56 -0.53
N GLY A 133 2.16 16.91 -1.67
CA GLY A 133 1.06 17.25 -2.58
C GLY A 133 -0.35 17.03 -1.99
N GLY A 134 -1.39 17.52 -2.66
CA GLY A 134 -2.79 17.29 -2.28
C GLY A 134 -3.34 18.14 -1.13
N GLN A 135 -2.50 18.97 -0.48
CA GLN A 135 -2.93 19.98 0.48
C GLN A 135 -2.45 21.38 0.07
N ALA A 136 -3.09 22.39 0.67
CA ALA A 136 -2.74 23.79 0.49
C ALA A 136 -1.24 24.01 0.78
N ILE A 137 -0.57 24.74 -0.11
CA ILE A 137 0.88 24.96 -0.04
C ILE A 137 1.26 25.98 1.05
N MET A 138 0.38 26.93 1.37
CA MET A 138 0.67 28.04 2.27
C MET A 138 1.02 27.63 3.71
N PRO A 139 0.30 26.69 4.37
CA PRO A 139 0.72 26.18 5.67
C PRO A 139 2.12 25.55 5.66
N GLN A 140 2.44 24.78 4.61
CA GLN A 140 3.75 24.14 4.46
C GLN A 140 4.87 25.18 4.27
N ILE A 141 4.61 26.23 3.48
CA ILE A 141 5.54 27.37 3.34
C ILE A 141 5.80 28.03 4.71
N LYS A 142 4.77 28.20 5.53
CA LYS A 142 4.89 28.80 6.87
C LYS A 142 5.76 27.94 7.79
N GLU A 143 5.58 26.62 7.77
CA GLU A 143 6.41 25.69 8.56
C GLU A 143 7.88 25.74 8.12
N VAL A 144 8.16 25.69 6.82
CA VAL A 144 9.54 25.80 6.30
C VAL A 144 10.18 27.13 6.71
N LYS A 145 9.46 28.25 6.49
CA LYS A 145 9.95 29.60 6.83
C LYS A 145 10.09 29.84 8.34
N ALA A 146 9.47 29.02 9.19
CA ALA A 146 9.72 29.07 10.63
C ALA A 146 11.15 28.61 11.01
N GLY A 147 11.96 28.21 10.02
CA GLY A 147 13.35 27.78 10.20
C GLY A 147 13.43 26.30 10.51
N ALA A 148 12.71 25.49 9.72
CA ALA A 148 12.76 24.03 9.80
C ALA A 148 14.20 23.54 9.54
N GLN A 149 14.70 22.66 10.42
CA GLN A 149 15.98 21.99 10.23
C GLN A 149 15.86 20.69 9.45
N ILE A 150 14.69 20.05 9.55
CA ILE A 150 14.42 18.78 8.87
C ILE A 150 13.19 18.98 7.99
N ILE A 151 13.30 18.58 6.73
CA ILE A 151 12.17 18.52 5.82
C ILE A 151 11.91 17.05 5.49
N VAL A 152 10.66 16.63 5.63
CA VAL A 152 10.19 15.31 5.20
C VAL A 152 9.12 15.52 4.14
N GLY A 153 9.28 14.95 2.95
CA GLY A 153 8.33 15.28 1.89
C GLY A 153 8.34 14.39 0.66
N THR A 154 7.32 14.59 -0.17
CA THR A 154 7.19 13.92 -1.47
C THR A 154 8.00 14.68 -2.54
N PRO A 155 8.70 13.99 -3.46
CA PRO A 155 9.60 14.62 -4.43
C PRO A 155 9.00 15.82 -5.16
N GLY A 156 7.83 15.68 -5.80
CA GLY A 156 7.22 16.76 -6.57
C GLY A 156 6.93 18.04 -5.77
N ARG A 157 6.48 17.92 -4.50
CA ARG A 157 6.21 19.11 -3.67
C ARG A 157 7.50 19.74 -3.14
N VAL A 158 8.51 18.93 -2.78
CA VAL A 158 9.83 19.45 -2.37
C VAL A 158 10.46 20.22 -3.53
N MET A 159 10.44 19.64 -4.75
CA MET A 159 10.92 20.30 -5.96
C MET A 159 10.19 21.63 -6.22
N ASP A 160 8.86 21.68 -6.11
CA ASP A 160 8.08 22.92 -6.28
C ASP A 160 8.52 24.00 -5.28
N LEU A 161 8.68 23.66 -3.99
CA LEU A 161 9.12 24.61 -2.98
C LEU A 161 10.58 25.05 -3.14
N MET A 162 11.45 24.20 -3.68
CA MET A 162 12.82 24.58 -4.07
C MET A 162 12.81 25.56 -5.24
N ARG A 163 12.04 25.30 -6.30
CA ARG A 163 11.90 26.20 -7.47
C ARG A 163 11.38 27.58 -7.08
N ARG A 164 10.50 27.65 -6.08
CA ARG A 164 9.99 28.91 -5.50
C ARG A 164 10.99 29.61 -4.58
N GLY A 165 12.15 29.03 -4.31
CA GLY A 165 13.14 29.56 -3.37
C GLY A 165 12.71 29.52 -1.90
N THR A 166 11.65 28.75 -1.57
CA THR A 166 11.17 28.60 -0.19
C THR A 166 12.03 27.60 0.58
N ILE A 167 12.36 26.47 -0.04
CA ILE A 167 13.34 25.52 0.48
C ILE A 167 14.71 25.91 -0.08
N LYS A 168 15.69 26.09 0.81
CA LYS A 168 17.09 26.33 0.48
C LYS A 168 17.92 25.22 1.10
N LEU A 169 18.72 24.54 0.30
CA LEU A 169 19.47 23.35 0.70
C LEU A 169 20.99 23.60 0.78
N GLY A 170 21.44 24.85 0.83
CA GLY A 170 22.87 25.19 0.87
C GLY A 170 23.59 24.69 2.13
N GLU A 171 22.85 24.42 3.21
CA GLU A 171 23.37 23.93 4.50
C GLU A 171 22.96 22.47 4.75
N LEU A 172 22.62 21.74 3.68
CA LEU A 172 22.15 20.35 3.78
C LEU A 172 23.33 19.41 4.05
N ASP A 173 23.29 18.74 5.20
CA ASP A 173 24.30 17.77 5.62
C ASP A 173 23.90 16.34 5.22
N LEU A 174 22.60 16.02 5.23
CA LEU A 174 22.10 14.67 4.93
C LEU A 174 20.86 14.70 4.04
N LEU A 175 20.87 13.90 2.97
CA LEU A 175 19.69 13.57 2.18
C LEU A 175 19.37 12.09 2.31
N VAL A 176 18.11 11.77 2.61
CA VAL A 176 17.60 10.40 2.69
C VAL A 176 16.59 10.15 1.56
N LEU A 177 16.77 9.06 0.82
CA LEU A 177 15.77 8.52 -0.10
C LEU A 177 15.14 7.29 0.55
N ASP A 178 13.90 7.40 1.04
CA ASP A 178 13.18 6.27 1.64
C ASP A 178 12.22 5.65 0.61
N GLU A 179 12.23 4.31 0.53
CA GLU A 179 11.51 3.53 -0.48
C GLU A 179 11.79 4.01 -1.92
N ALA A 180 13.07 4.09 -2.28
CA ALA A 180 13.51 4.63 -3.57
C ALA A 180 12.90 3.89 -4.78
N ASP A 181 12.75 2.56 -4.70
CA ASP A 181 12.08 1.77 -5.72
C ASP A 181 10.58 2.07 -5.87
N GLU A 182 9.89 2.48 -4.80
CA GLU A 182 8.52 2.99 -4.90
C GLU A 182 8.46 4.37 -5.57
N MET A 183 9.42 5.26 -5.29
CA MET A 183 9.50 6.55 -5.99
C MET A 183 9.66 6.35 -7.50
N LEU A 184 10.43 5.35 -7.93
CA LEU A 184 10.52 4.95 -9.33
C LEU A 184 9.17 4.45 -9.87
N ARG A 185 8.51 3.53 -9.16
CA ARG A 185 7.20 2.98 -9.56
C ARG A 185 6.12 4.06 -9.71
N MET A 186 6.22 5.14 -8.92
CA MET A 186 5.30 6.28 -8.97
C MET A 186 5.68 7.34 -10.01
N GLY A 187 6.79 7.16 -10.73
CA GLY A 187 7.25 8.08 -11.77
C GLY A 187 7.92 9.35 -11.23
N PHE A 188 8.39 9.35 -9.98
CA PHE A 188 9.07 10.49 -9.36
C PHE A 188 10.59 10.53 -9.63
N ILE A 189 11.10 9.64 -10.47
CA ILE A 189 12.55 9.48 -10.66
C ILE A 189 13.21 10.76 -11.18
N ASP A 190 12.56 11.46 -12.12
CA ASP A 190 13.05 12.72 -12.67
C ASP A 190 13.04 13.85 -11.62
N ASP A 191 12.01 13.90 -10.78
CA ASP A 191 11.91 14.85 -9.67
C ASP A 191 13.03 14.61 -8.64
N VAL A 192 13.31 13.34 -8.33
CA VAL A 192 14.38 12.95 -7.41
C VAL A 192 15.75 13.32 -7.97
N GLU A 193 16.04 13.00 -9.25
CA GLU A 193 17.29 13.40 -9.89
C GLU A 193 17.45 14.92 -9.92
N TRP A 194 16.37 15.66 -10.20
CA TRP A 194 16.38 17.11 -10.17
C TRP A 194 16.74 17.65 -8.78
N ILE A 195 16.12 17.13 -7.71
CA ILE A 195 16.45 17.54 -6.32
C ILE A 195 17.92 17.23 -6.00
N LEU A 196 18.41 16.04 -6.34
CA LEU A 196 19.80 15.63 -6.11
C LEU A 196 20.80 16.53 -6.85
N SER A 197 20.47 17.03 -8.04
CA SER A 197 21.33 17.95 -8.79
C SER A 197 21.36 19.38 -8.22
N HIS A 198 20.44 19.73 -7.32
CA HIS A 198 20.34 21.05 -6.67
C HIS A 198 20.73 21.02 -5.19
N THR A 199 21.41 19.97 -4.75
CA THR A 199 21.92 19.84 -3.39
C THR A 199 23.45 19.89 -3.36
N PRO A 200 24.09 20.28 -2.25
CA PRO A 200 25.54 20.40 -2.16
C PRO A 200 26.25 19.07 -2.43
N ASP A 201 27.40 19.10 -3.10
CA ASP A 201 28.21 17.90 -3.36
C ASP A 201 28.80 17.30 -2.07
N SER A 202 28.93 18.12 -1.00
CA SER A 202 29.43 17.71 0.31
C SER A 202 28.40 16.98 1.17
N ARG A 203 27.15 16.87 0.73
CA ARG A 203 26.09 16.21 1.50
C ARG A 203 26.39 14.71 1.61
N GLN A 204 25.95 14.12 2.71
CA GLN A 204 25.80 12.68 2.82
C GLN A 204 24.50 12.23 2.15
N LEU A 205 24.52 11.12 1.42
CA LEU A 205 23.34 10.49 0.81
C LEU A 205 23.11 9.11 1.42
N ALA A 206 21.91 8.89 1.96
CA ALA A 206 21.46 7.60 2.44
C ALA A 206 20.25 7.13 1.62
N LEU A 207 20.42 6.06 0.85
CA LEU A 207 19.39 5.46 0.01
C LEU A 207 18.88 4.17 0.66
N PHE A 208 17.58 4.12 0.92
CA PHE A 208 16.90 2.94 1.43
C PHE A 208 15.90 2.42 0.40
N SER A 209 16.01 1.14 0.06
CA SER A 209 15.14 0.52 -0.94
C SER A 209 14.89 -0.96 -0.64
N ALA A 210 13.73 -1.47 -1.01
CA ALA A 210 13.48 -2.92 -0.93
C ALA A 210 14.15 -3.67 -2.09
N THR A 211 14.21 -3.03 -3.25
CA THR A 211 14.76 -3.58 -4.49
C THR A 211 15.72 -2.59 -5.15
N MET A 212 16.64 -3.07 -5.98
CA MET A 212 17.59 -2.24 -6.73
C MET A 212 17.38 -2.42 -8.24
N PRO A 213 16.30 -1.87 -8.82
CA PRO A 213 16.17 -1.82 -10.27
C PRO A 213 17.25 -0.90 -10.86
N ARG A 214 17.55 -1.08 -12.15
CA ARG A 214 18.66 -0.41 -12.85
C ARG A 214 18.63 1.11 -12.69
N GLU A 215 17.46 1.73 -12.71
CA GLU A 215 17.30 3.18 -12.55
C GLU A 215 17.74 3.65 -11.15
N ILE A 216 17.47 2.87 -10.11
CA ILE A 216 17.91 3.15 -8.74
C ILE A 216 19.40 2.89 -8.58
N GLU A 217 19.94 1.83 -9.21
CA GLU A 217 21.38 1.59 -9.26
C GLU A 217 22.12 2.79 -9.89
N LEU A 218 21.63 3.30 -11.03
CA LEU A 218 22.21 4.46 -11.72
C LEU A 218 22.19 5.72 -10.85
N ILE A 219 21.11 5.98 -10.12
CA ILE A 219 21.06 7.10 -9.17
C ILE A 219 22.08 6.90 -8.06
N SER A 220 22.15 5.69 -7.50
CA SER A 220 23.07 5.38 -6.42
C SER A 220 24.52 5.56 -6.85
N ASP A 221 24.91 5.05 -8.02
CA ASP A 221 26.28 5.15 -8.53
C ASP A 221 26.67 6.59 -8.93
N ARG A 222 25.70 7.41 -9.36
CA ARG A 222 25.95 8.80 -9.76
C ARG A 222 26.09 9.75 -8.58
N TYR A 223 25.26 9.59 -7.55
CA TYR A 223 25.12 10.58 -6.48
C TYR A 223 25.69 10.17 -5.13
N THR A 224 26.20 8.94 -5.00
CA THR A 224 26.91 8.52 -3.78
C THR A 224 28.42 8.49 -3.99
N ASN A 225 29.17 8.62 -2.90
CA ASN A 225 30.62 8.51 -2.85
C ASN A 225 31.06 7.38 -1.92
N ASN A 226 31.56 6.27 -2.49
CA ASN A 226 32.01 5.08 -1.77
C ASN A 226 31.04 4.62 -0.65
N PRO A 227 29.75 4.36 -0.99
CA PRO A 227 28.73 4.11 0.02
C PRO A 227 28.96 2.78 0.75
N ALA A 228 28.61 2.75 2.04
CA ALA A 228 28.40 1.51 2.76
C ALA A 228 27.19 0.79 2.14
N ARG A 229 27.41 -0.40 1.58
CA ARG A 229 26.35 -1.24 1.00
C ARG A 229 25.94 -2.28 2.03
N ILE A 230 24.72 -2.14 2.53
CA ILE A 230 24.15 -3.02 3.56
C ILE A 230 22.92 -3.69 2.97
N SER A 231 22.95 -5.02 2.94
CA SER A 231 21.84 -5.83 2.47
C SER A 231 21.43 -6.76 3.59
N VAL A 232 20.38 -6.38 4.30
CA VAL A 232 19.78 -7.26 5.29
C VAL A 232 18.98 -8.31 4.54
N ALA A 233 19.45 -9.55 4.58
CA ALA A 233 18.78 -10.66 3.95
C ALA A 233 17.30 -10.68 4.35
N ARG A 234 16.43 -10.98 3.38
CA ARG A 234 15.03 -11.28 3.63
C ARG A 234 15.00 -12.31 4.76
N LYS A 235 14.60 -11.91 5.98
CA LYS A 235 13.93 -12.87 6.85
C LYS A 235 12.80 -13.39 5.99
N GLU A 236 12.77 -14.69 5.74
CA GLU A 236 11.63 -15.31 5.08
C GLU A 236 10.40 -14.74 5.78
N LEU A 237 9.56 -14.02 5.01
CA LEU A 237 8.33 -13.44 5.54
C LEU A 237 7.36 -14.60 5.76
N THR A 238 7.65 -15.43 6.74
CA THR A 238 6.60 -16.12 7.46
C THR A 238 5.87 -15.00 8.21
N LEU A 239 4.73 -14.60 7.65
CA LEU A 239 3.74 -13.79 8.35
C LEU A 239 2.96 -14.80 9.20
N PRO A 240 3.43 -15.16 10.41
CA PRO A 240 2.96 -16.37 11.09
C PRO A 240 1.49 -16.23 11.49
N ASN A 241 1.07 -14.97 11.72
CA ASN A 241 -0.24 -14.60 12.18
C ASN A 241 -1.23 -14.33 11.02
N ILE A 242 -0.88 -14.68 9.77
CA ILE A 242 -1.78 -14.47 8.62
C ILE A 242 -2.12 -15.80 7.97
N ALA A 243 -3.35 -16.26 8.19
CA ALA A 243 -3.93 -17.40 7.50
C ALA A 243 -4.21 -17.02 6.04
N GLN A 244 -3.48 -17.65 5.12
CA GLN A 244 -3.58 -17.37 3.69
C GLN A 244 -4.40 -18.47 3.00
N SER A 245 -5.25 -18.09 2.06
CA SER A 245 -5.91 -19.03 1.16
C SER A 245 -6.12 -18.42 -0.21
N TYR A 246 -6.33 -19.25 -1.24
CA TYR A 246 -6.66 -18.76 -2.57
C TYR A 246 -7.94 -19.41 -3.10
N TRP A 247 -8.80 -18.63 -3.74
CA TRP A 247 -9.93 -19.16 -4.48
C TRP A 247 -9.64 -19.11 -5.98
N LEU A 248 -9.72 -20.27 -6.64
CA LEU A 248 -9.59 -20.36 -8.08
C LEU A 248 -10.94 -20.08 -8.73
N VAL A 249 -11.01 -19.03 -9.54
CA VAL A 249 -12.23 -18.61 -10.26
C VAL A 249 -12.64 -19.71 -11.25
N LYS A 250 -13.80 -20.34 -11.00
CA LYS A 250 -14.37 -21.42 -11.83
C LYS A 250 -15.87 -21.21 -12.04
N GLY A 251 -16.28 -20.70 -13.22
CA GLY A 251 -17.69 -20.59 -13.64
C GLY A 251 -18.55 -19.58 -12.88
N LEU A 252 -18.25 -19.30 -11.61
CA LEU A 252 -18.88 -18.28 -10.78
C LEU A 252 -18.15 -16.94 -10.93
N HIS A 253 -18.90 -15.84 -10.98
CA HIS A 253 -18.32 -14.50 -11.00
C HIS A 253 -17.65 -14.17 -9.65
N LYS A 254 -16.52 -13.46 -9.70
CA LYS A 254 -15.77 -13.07 -8.49
C LYS A 254 -16.63 -12.33 -7.47
N LEU A 255 -17.54 -11.48 -7.93
CA LEU A 255 -18.45 -10.73 -7.07
C LEU A 255 -19.33 -11.66 -6.22
N ASP A 256 -19.95 -12.67 -6.82
CA ASP A 256 -20.81 -13.61 -6.10
C ASP A 256 -20.02 -14.46 -5.11
N ALA A 257 -18.80 -14.86 -5.48
CA ALA A 257 -17.88 -15.57 -4.59
C ALA A 257 -17.50 -14.71 -3.38
N LEU A 258 -17.14 -13.44 -3.61
CA LEU A 258 -16.82 -12.49 -2.56
C LEU A 258 -18.02 -12.28 -1.63
N THR A 259 -19.22 -12.04 -2.18
CA THR A 259 -20.45 -11.87 -1.37
C THR A 259 -20.69 -13.07 -0.46
N ARG A 260 -20.54 -14.31 -0.94
CA ARG A 260 -20.71 -15.49 -0.08
C ARG A 260 -19.72 -15.52 1.07
N ILE A 261 -18.45 -15.22 0.81
CA ILE A 261 -17.43 -15.19 1.85
C ILE A 261 -17.74 -14.09 2.87
N LEU A 262 -18.09 -12.89 2.41
CA LEU A 262 -18.44 -11.77 3.28
C LEU A 262 -19.68 -12.06 4.16
N GLU A 263 -20.64 -12.82 3.66
CA GLU A 263 -21.81 -13.24 4.45
C GLU A 263 -21.46 -14.31 5.49
N THR A 264 -20.57 -15.25 5.17
CA THR A 264 -20.26 -16.39 6.05
C THR A 264 -19.16 -16.16 7.07
N GLU A 265 -18.20 -15.30 6.77
CA GLU A 265 -17.12 -14.96 7.68
C GLU A 265 -17.57 -13.92 8.73
N THR A 266 -16.84 -13.85 9.85
CA THR A 266 -17.03 -12.80 10.87
C THR A 266 -15.95 -11.75 10.67
N ILE A 267 -16.30 -10.66 10.00
CA ILE A 267 -15.33 -9.63 9.59
C ILE A 267 -15.47 -8.43 10.52
N GLN A 268 -14.39 -8.07 11.22
CA GLN A 268 -14.33 -6.86 12.04
C GLN A 268 -14.02 -5.64 11.17
N ALA A 269 -12.98 -5.73 10.36
CA ALA A 269 -12.73 -4.80 9.27
C ALA A 269 -11.99 -5.50 8.14
N GLY A 270 -12.31 -5.16 6.90
CA GLY A 270 -11.73 -5.77 5.72
C GLY A 270 -11.25 -4.76 4.67
N ILE A 271 -10.15 -5.09 3.99
CA ILE A 271 -9.71 -4.37 2.80
C ILE A 271 -9.83 -5.29 1.58
N ILE A 272 -10.49 -4.80 0.53
CA ILE A 272 -10.65 -5.48 -0.75
C ILE A 272 -9.80 -4.77 -1.80
N PHE A 273 -8.72 -5.41 -2.24
CA PHE A 273 -7.80 -4.88 -3.23
C PHE A 273 -8.25 -5.17 -4.66
N VAL A 274 -8.33 -4.12 -5.47
CA VAL A 274 -8.64 -4.17 -6.90
C VAL A 274 -7.55 -3.48 -7.72
N ARG A 275 -7.49 -3.78 -9.02
CA ARG A 275 -6.46 -3.25 -9.90
C ARG A 275 -6.70 -1.80 -10.35
N THR A 276 -7.95 -1.45 -10.65
CA THR A 276 -8.28 -0.17 -11.31
C THR A 276 -9.14 0.73 -10.41
N LYS A 277 -9.07 2.05 -10.64
CA LYS A 277 -9.89 3.03 -9.93
C LYS A 277 -11.38 2.86 -10.24
N ALA A 278 -11.73 2.61 -11.50
CA ALA A 278 -13.10 2.32 -11.92
C ALA A 278 -13.65 1.07 -11.22
N GLY A 279 -12.89 -0.04 -11.26
CA GLY A 279 -13.27 -1.28 -10.56
C GLY A 279 -13.41 -1.09 -9.05
N CYS A 280 -12.66 -0.16 -8.45
CA CYS A 280 -12.79 0.18 -7.03
C CYS A 280 -14.15 0.81 -6.72
N THR A 281 -14.58 1.77 -7.53
CA THR A 281 -15.87 2.42 -7.37
C THR A 281 -17.01 1.44 -7.68
N ASP A 282 -16.92 0.73 -8.80
CA ASP A 282 -17.96 -0.20 -9.25
C ASP A 282 -18.20 -1.33 -8.23
N LEU A 283 -17.13 -1.93 -7.72
CA LEU A 283 -17.23 -3.00 -6.74
C LEU A 283 -17.81 -2.49 -5.41
N ALA A 284 -17.41 -1.30 -4.95
CA ALA A 284 -17.95 -0.70 -3.75
C ALA A 284 -19.46 -0.42 -3.88
N THR A 285 -19.91 0.14 -5.02
CA THR A 285 -21.33 0.37 -5.30
C THR A 285 -22.11 -0.94 -5.35
N GLN A 286 -21.58 -1.97 -6.02
CA GLN A 286 -22.23 -3.27 -6.12
C GLN A 286 -22.36 -3.99 -4.77
N LEU A 287 -21.35 -3.89 -3.90
CA LEU A 287 -21.39 -4.47 -2.56
C LEU A 287 -22.28 -3.65 -1.61
N SER A 288 -22.22 -2.31 -1.69
CA SER A 288 -23.11 -1.44 -0.92
C SER A 288 -24.59 -1.70 -1.25
N GLY A 289 -24.92 -1.88 -2.55
CA GLY A 289 -26.26 -2.28 -2.98
C GLY A 289 -26.71 -3.67 -2.51
N ARG A 290 -25.80 -4.51 -2.00
CA ARG A 290 -26.10 -5.80 -1.35
C ARG A 290 -26.20 -5.69 0.17
N GLY A 291 -26.13 -4.48 0.73
CA GLY A 291 -26.26 -4.21 2.16
C GLY A 291 -24.96 -4.24 2.97
N PHE A 292 -23.79 -4.32 2.32
CA PHE A 292 -22.52 -4.23 3.03
C PHE A 292 -22.16 -2.78 3.39
N SER A 293 -21.65 -2.56 4.61
CA SER A 293 -21.13 -1.27 5.04
C SER A 293 -19.72 -1.07 4.47
N ILE A 294 -19.64 -0.45 3.29
CA ILE A 294 -18.43 -0.39 2.46
C ILE A 294 -18.26 0.95 1.77
N GLU A 295 -17.00 1.42 1.66
CA GLU A 295 -16.64 2.61 0.87
C GLU A 295 -15.48 2.31 -0.10
N ALA A 296 -15.39 3.06 -1.19
CA ALA A 296 -14.24 3.02 -2.09
C ALA A 296 -13.10 3.90 -1.57
N LEU A 297 -11.85 3.50 -1.86
CA LEU A 297 -10.63 4.24 -1.55
C LEU A 297 -9.69 4.19 -2.76
N ASN A 298 -9.75 5.20 -3.61
CA ASN A 298 -8.95 5.27 -4.84
C ASN A 298 -8.32 6.67 -5.04
N GLY A 299 -7.45 6.78 -6.04
CA GLY A 299 -6.70 8.01 -6.30
C GLY A 299 -7.49 9.17 -6.92
N ASP A 300 -8.78 8.99 -7.24
CA ASP A 300 -9.64 10.09 -7.74
C ASP A 300 -10.41 10.78 -6.60
N MET A 301 -10.38 10.22 -5.40
CA MET A 301 -11.03 10.81 -4.24
C MET A 301 -10.29 12.08 -3.79
N SER A 302 -11.07 13.05 -3.33
CA SER A 302 -10.49 14.18 -2.60
C SER A 302 -9.78 13.67 -1.35
N GLN A 303 -8.73 14.37 -0.97
CA GLN A 303 -7.94 13.98 0.20
C GLN A 303 -8.76 14.01 1.50
N SER A 304 -9.70 14.94 1.61
CA SER A 304 -10.63 14.99 2.75
C SER A 304 -11.55 13.77 2.79
N ALA A 305 -12.06 13.33 1.63
CA ALA A 305 -12.88 12.12 1.54
C ALA A 305 -12.07 10.87 1.89
N ARG A 306 -10.82 10.80 1.43
CA ARG A 306 -9.88 9.72 1.77
C ARG A 306 -9.66 9.60 3.28
N GLU A 307 -9.32 10.72 3.94
CA GLU A 307 -9.14 10.77 5.40
C GLU A 307 -10.43 10.43 6.17
N GLN A 308 -11.58 10.84 5.65
CA GLN A 308 -12.88 10.54 6.25
C GLN A 308 -13.23 9.05 6.16
N ALA A 309 -13.03 8.41 5.00
CA ALA A 309 -13.26 6.97 4.82
C ALA A 309 -12.40 6.14 5.77
N VAL A 310 -11.10 6.47 5.87
CA VAL A 310 -10.17 5.84 6.81
C VAL A 310 -10.60 6.04 8.26
N ARG A 311 -11.03 7.25 8.63
CA ARG A 311 -11.53 7.55 9.98
C ARG A 311 -12.79 6.75 10.31
N ARG A 312 -13.72 6.61 9.35
CA ARG A 312 -14.95 5.82 9.52
C ARG A 312 -14.64 4.33 9.70
N LEU A 313 -13.70 3.79 8.92
CA LEU A 313 -13.25 2.40 9.09
C LEU A 313 -12.60 2.18 10.46
N LYS A 314 -11.71 3.09 10.87
CA LYS A 314 -11.06 3.03 12.18
C LYS A 314 -12.06 3.11 13.34
N ALA A 315 -13.10 3.94 13.19
CA ALA A 315 -14.17 4.10 14.17
C ALA A 315 -15.24 2.98 14.13
N GLY A 316 -15.18 2.04 13.18
CA GLY A 316 -16.18 0.99 13.03
C GLY A 316 -17.53 1.46 12.50
N LYS A 317 -17.57 2.61 11.82
CA LYS A 317 -18.78 3.09 11.14
C LYS A 317 -18.99 2.40 9.79
N ILE A 318 -17.90 1.95 9.20
CA ILE A 318 -17.89 1.06 8.03
C ILE A 318 -17.00 -0.13 8.34
N ASP A 319 -17.32 -1.28 7.75
CA ASP A 319 -16.61 -2.54 8.00
C ASP A 319 -15.64 -2.88 6.87
N LEU A 320 -15.89 -2.38 5.66
CA LEU A 320 -15.11 -2.72 4.48
C LEU A 320 -14.62 -1.48 3.73
N ILE A 321 -13.44 -1.59 3.13
CA ILE A 321 -12.95 -0.64 2.12
C ILE A 321 -12.54 -1.41 0.88
N VAL A 322 -12.98 -0.95 -0.31
CA VAL A 322 -12.38 -1.36 -1.58
C VAL A 322 -11.24 -0.39 -1.90
N ALA A 323 -10.04 -0.86 -2.22
CA ALA A 323 -8.90 0.00 -2.47
C ALA A 323 -8.03 -0.44 -3.65
N THR A 324 -7.34 0.53 -4.25
CA THR A 324 -6.19 0.28 -5.13
C THR A 324 -4.88 0.26 -4.33
N ASP A 325 -3.82 -0.34 -4.86
CA ASP A 325 -2.51 -0.40 -4.18
C ASP A 325 -2.01 0.95 -3.71
N VAL A 326 -2.05 1.95 -4.61
CA VAL A 326 -1.61 3.32 -4.31
C VAL A 326 -2.43 3.92 -3.17
N ALA A 327 -3.74 3.66 -3.18
CA ALA A 327 -4.64 4.21 -2.19
C ALA A 327 -4.61 3.47 -0.84
N ALA A 328 -4.14 2.23 -0.77
CA ALA A 328 -4.04 1.53 0.51
C ALA A 328 -2.68 1.68 1.21
N ARG A 329 -1.70 2.29 0.54
CA ARG A 329 -0.38 2.56 1.13
C ARG A 329 -0.50 3.50 2.31
N GLY A 330 0.31 3.24 3.34
CA GLY A 330 0.29 4.02 4.58
C GLY A 330 -0.97 3.87 5.44
N LEU A 331 -1.95 3.01 5.07
CA LEU A 331 -3.08 2.71 5.94
C LEU A 331 -2.58 1.97 7.19
N ASP A 332 -2.88 2.56 8.35
CA ASP A 332 -2.54 2.03 9.67
C ASP A 332 -3.81 1.90 10.53
N ILE A 333 -4.37 0.69 10.50
CA ILE A 333 -5.64 0.35 11.17
C ILE A 333 -5.48 -1.04 11.77
N ASP A 334 -5.41 -1.12 13.09
CA ASP A 334 -5.10 -2.37 13.80
C ASP A 334 -6.23 -3.41 13.73
N ARG A 335 -7.49 -2.97 13.58
CA ARG A 335 -8.68 -3.84 13.55
C ARG A 335 -8.93 -4.56 12.22
N ILE A 336 -8.05 -4.44 11.24
CA ILE A 336 -8.23 -5.12 9.95
C ILE A 336 -8.01 -6.61 10.18
N SER A 337 -9.10 -7.39 10.17
CA SER A 337 -9.04 -8.84 10.32
C SER A 337 -8.97 -9.58 8.98
N HIS A 338 -9.40 -8.95 7.89
CA HIS A 338 -9.44 -9.59 6.57
C HIS A 338 -8.82 -8.74 5.46
N VAL A 339 -8.07 -9.40 4.58
CA VAL A 339 -7.59 -8.83 3.32
C VAL A 339 -8.06 -9.71 2.17
N PHE A 340 -8.81 -9.13 1.24
CA PHE A 340 -9.27 -9.78 0.02
C PHE A 340 -8.49 -9.22 -1.16
N ASN A 341 -7.72 -10.05 -1.83
CA ASN A 341 -7.13 -9.70 -3.11
C ASN A 341 -8.12 -10.10 -4.21
N PHE A 342 -9.11 -9.23 -4.47
CA PHE A 342 -10.11 -9.47 -5.50
C PHE A 342 -9.47 -9.56 -6.89
N ASP A 343 -8.47 -8.72 -7.14
CA ASP A 343 -7.54 -8.88 -8.26
C ASP A 343 -6.17 -9.28 -7.75
N ILE A 344 -5.56 -10.29 -8.41
CA ILE A 344 -4.20 -10.70 -8.09
C ILE A 344 -3.23 -9.52 -8.32
N PRO A 345 -2.27 -9.28 -7.41
CA PRO A 345 -1.27 -8.24 -7.59
C PRO A 345 -0.36 -8.53 -8.80
N MET A 346 0.26 -7.48 -9.32
CA MET A 346 1.13 -7.54 -10.51
C MET A 346 2.53 -8.07 -10.21
N ASP A 347 2.92 -8.08 -8.94
CA ASP A 347 4.21 -8.53 -8.43
C ASP A 347 4.06 -9.07 -7.00
N VAL A 348 5.12 -9.67 -6.48
CA VAL A 348 5.07 -10.40 -5.20
C VAL A 348 5.22 -9.45 -4.01
N GLU A 349 6.01 -8.39 -4.17
CA GLU A 349 6.18 -7.33 -3.18
C GLU A 349 4.83 -6.67 -2.86
N SER A 350 4.04 -6.36 -3.88
CA SER A 350 2.67 -5.86 -3.74
C SER A 350 1.80 -6.83 -2.95
N TYR A 351 1.88 -8.15 -3.21
CA TYR A 351 1.12 -9.13 -2.42
C TYR A 351 1.43 -9.05 -0.93
N VAL A 352 2.71 -9.02 -0.57
CA VAL A 352 3.17 -8.88 0.82
C VAL A 352 2.65 -7.59 1.45
N HIS A 353 2.75 -6.46 0.75
CA HIS A 353 2.27 -5.18 1.27
C HIS A 353 0.76 -5.12 1.48
N ARG A 354 -0.01 -5.85 0.64
CA ARG A 354 -1.46 -5.97 0.77
C ARG A 354 -1.85 -6.82 1.98
N ILE A 355 -1.29 -8.02 2.10
CA ILE A 355 -1.65 -8.91 3.22
C ILE A 355 -1.12 -8.40 4.56
N GLY A 356 0.01 -7.67 4.56
CA GLY A 356 0.53 -6.97 5.74
C GLY A 356 -0.36 -5.81 6.25
N ARG A 357 -1.57 -5.62 5.69
CA ARG A 357 -2.61 -4.76 6.25
C ARG A 357 -3.41 -5.45 7.37
N THR A 358 -3.38 -6.77 7.47
CA THR A 358 -3.94 -7.55 8.57
C THR A 358 -2.82 -8.20 9.41
N GLY A 359 -3.18 -8.91 10.48
CA GLY A 359 -2.21 -9.60 11.35
C GLY A 359 -1.31 -8.66 12.15
N ARG A 360 -1.80 -7.45 12.46
CA ARG A 360 -1.04 -6.40 13.19
C ARG A 360 -1.34 -6.43 14.69
N ALA A 361 -0.45 -5.83 15.48
CA ALA A 361 -0.59 -5.69 16.94
C ALA A 361 -0.82 -7.02 17.69
N GLY A 362 -0.30 -8.14 17.16
CA GLY A 362 -0.47 -9.47 17.75
C GLY A 362 -1.79 -10.17 17.41
N ASN A 363 -2.67 -9.54 16.63
CA ASN A 363 -3.91 -10.17 16.16
C ASN A 363 -3.66 -11.16 15.02
N ASP A 364 -4.54 -12.14 14.89
CA ASP A 364 -4.61 -13.00 13.71
C ASP A 364 -5.27 -12.26 12.54
N GLY A 365 -4.81 -12.58 11.32
CA GLY A 365 -5.32 -12.02 10.09
C GLY A 365 -5.67 -13.10 9.08
N ILE A 366 -6.66 -12.83 8.22
CA ILE A 366 -7.04 -13.72 7.13
C ILE A 366 -6.79 -13.01 5.80
N ALA A 367 -6.08 -13.67 4.89
CA ALA A 367 -5.82 -13.17 3.55
C ALA A 367 -6.35 -14.14 2.49
N ILE A 368 -7.27 -13.67 1.65
CA ILE A 368 -7.92 -14.49 0.61
C ILE A 368 -7.55 -13.94 -0.77
N LEU A 369 -6.96 -14.79 -1.62
CA LEU A 369 -6.48 -14.44 -2.95
C LEU A 369 -7.38 -15.00 -4.05
N PHE A 370 -7.95 -14.12 -4.89
CA PHE A 370 -8.76 -14.55 -6.03
C PHE A 370 -7.85 -14.74 -7.25
N VAL A 371 -7.86 -15.94 -7.82
CA VAL A 371 -6.93 -16.32 -8.90
C VAL A 371 -7.73 -16.81 -10.10
N THR A 372 -7.56 -16.20 -11.27
CA THR A 372 -8.08 -16.77 -12.51
C THR A 372 -7.15 -17.86 -13.07
N ASN A 373 -7.64 -18.67 -14.01
CA ASN A 373 -6.80 -19.71 -14.64
C ASN A 373 -5.54 -19.15 -15.32
N LYS A 374 -5.61 -17.94 -15.90
CA LYS A 374 -4.48 -17.26 -16.54
C LYS A 374 -3.46 -16.71 -15.53
N GLU A 375 -3.85 -16.57 -14.27
CA GLU A 375 -3.05 -15.95 -13.20
C GLU A 375 -2.38 -16.99 -12.28
N ARG A 376 -2.54 -18.29 -12.56
CA ARG A 376 -1.89 -19.38 -11.79
C ARG A 376 -0.37 -19.28 -11.73
N TRP A 377 0.25 -18.71 -12.76
CA TRP A 377 1.71 -18.49 -12.76
C TRP A 377 2.14 -17.50 -11.67
N MET A 378 1.33 -16.47 -11.42
CA MET A 378 1.60 -15.48 -10.37
C MET A 378 1.36 -16.08 -8.98
N LEU A 379 0.31 -16.90 -8.80
CA LEU A 379 0.12 -17.67 -7.57
C LEU A 379 1.37 -18.51 -7.24
N LYS A 380 1.91 -19.24 -8.22
CA LYS A 380 3.15 -20.03 -8.04
C LYS A 380 4.34 -19.13 -7.68
N LYS A 381 4.45 -17.95 -8.29
CA LYS A 381 5.50 -16.98 -7.99
C LYS A 381 5.41 -16.48 -6.55
N ILE A 382 4.19 -16.17 -6.08
CA ILE A 382 3.90 -15.79 -4.70
C ILE A 382 4.27 -16.92 -3.74
N GLN A 383 3.77 -18.14 -3.95
CA GLN A 383 4.04 -19.30 -3.08
C GLN A 383 5.54 -19.62 -2.95
N ARG A 384 6.29 -19.53 -4.06
CA ARG A 384 7.76 -19.73 -4.04
C ARG A 384 8.48 -18.67 -3.22
N PHE A 385 8.02 -17.43 -3.31
CA PHE A 385 8.63 -16.31 -2.62
C PHE A 385 8.32 -16.30 -1.13
N THR A 386 7.08 -16.63 -0.76
CA THR A 386 6.67 -16.71 0.65
C THR A 386 7.13 -18.01 1.31
N ASN A 387 7.74 -18.92 0.53
CA ASN A 387 8.14 -20.26 0.93
C ASN A 387 7.03 -21.02 1.67
N SER A 388 5.77 -20.75 1.28
CA SER A 388 4.59 -21.21 2.01
C SER A 388 3.50 -21.62 1.02
N PRO A 389 2.95 -22.85 1.14
CA PRO A 389 1.83 -23.26 0.34
C PRO A 389 0.59 -22.46 0.76
N ILE A 390 0.01 -21.74 -0.18
CA ILE A 390 -1.31 -21.12 0.02
C ILE A 390 -2.37 -22.19 -0.29
N PRO A 391 -3.16 -22.69 0.69
CA PRO A 391 -4.22 -23.67 0.47
C PRO A 391 -5.36 -23.11 -0.39
N SER A 392 -6.04 -24.00 -1.11
CA SER A 392 -7.25 -23.63 -1.85
C SER A 392 -8.40 -23.41 -0.88
N LEU A 393 -9.14 -22.32 -1.07
CA LEU A 393 -10.39 -22.04 -0.39
C LEU A 393 -11.53 -22.70 -1.15
N GLU A 394 -12.35 -23.48 -0.44
CA GLU A 394 -13.65 -23.91 -0.93
C GLU A 394 -14.69 -22.85 -0.57
N LEU A 395 -15.50 -22.45 -1.55
CA LEU A 395 -16.55 -21.47 -1.26
C LEU A 395 -17.61 -22.09 -0.36
N PRO A 396 -18.16 -21.31 0.60
CA PRO A 396 -19.34 -21.72 1.33
C PRO A 396 -20.45 -22.14 0.37
N SER A 397 -21.06 -23.29 0.66
CA SER A 397 -22.23 -23.75 -0.08
C SER A 397 -23.39 -22.77 0.14
N TYR A 398 -24.31 -22.72 -0.82
CA TYR A 398 -25.53 -21.92 -0.65
C TYR A 398 -26.31 -22.30 0.61
N GLY A 399 -26.34 -23.60 0.96
CA GLY A 399 -26.95 -24.07 2.21
C GLY A 399 -26.33 -23.42 3.44
N LYS A 400 -24.99 -23.37 3.53
CA LYS A 400 -24.29 -22.70 4.66
C LYS A 400 -24.60 -21.19 4.73
N VAL A 401 -24.71 -20.53 3.58
CA VAL A 401 -25.09 -19.10 3.53
C VAL A 401 -26.51 -18.91 4.07
N ILE A 402 -27.46 -19.73 3.63
CA ILE A 402 -28.86 -19.69 4.09
C ILE A 402 -28.94 -20.00 5.59
N GLU A 403 -28.25 -21.04 6.07
CA GLU A 403 -28.21 -21.39 7.49
C GLU A 403 -27.73 -20.21 8.36
N LYS A 404 -26.70 -19.49 7.92
CA LYS A 404 -26.23 -18.31 8.64
C LYS A 404 -27.23 -17.15 8.57
N ARG A 405 -27.86 -16.89 7.42
CA ARG A 405 -28.93 -15.88 7.30
C ARG A 405 -30.11 -16.18 8.22
N VAL A 406 -30.55 -17.45 8.27
CA VAL A 406 -31.61 -17.90 9.18
C VAL A 406 -31.20 -17.71 10.64
N ARG A 407 -29.96 -18.03 10.99
CA ARG A 407 -29.44 -17.85 12.35
C ARG A 407 -29.45 -16.38 12.78
N VAL A 408 -28.91 -15.49 11.96
CA VAL A 408 -28.88 -14.04 12.22
C VAL A 408 -30.30 -13.48 12.31
N LEU A 409 -31.22 -13.94 11.46
CA LEU A 409 -32.63 -13.56 11.54
C LEU A 409 -33.24 -13.97 12.89
N LYS A 410 -33.04 -15.23 13.32
CA LYS A 410 -33.54 -15.73 14.60
C LYS A 410 -33.02 -14.90 15.77
N GLU A 411 -31.72 -14.58 15.79
CA GLU A 411 -31.13 -13.74 16.84
C GLU A 411 -31.76 -12.35 16.89
N ARG A 412 -31.99 -11.71 15.72
CA ARG A 412 -32.68 -10.41 15.65
C ARG A 412 -34.12 -10.49 16.15
N LEU A 413 -34.85 -11.56 15.81
CA LEU A 413 -36.21 -11.78 16.28
C LEU A 413 -36.25 -11.98 17.80
N TYR A 414 -35.37 -12.81 18.36
CA TYR A 414 -35.31 -13.02 19.81
C TYR A 414 -35.00 -11.72 20.56
N LYS A 415 -34.04 -10.93 20.07
CA LYS A 415 -33.73 -9.62 20.66
C LYS A 415 -34.93 -8.67 20.60
N SER A 416 -35.64 -8.61 19.48
CA SER A 416 -36.84 -7.78 19.35
C SER A 416 -37.97 -8.20 20.30
N ILE A 417 -38.04 -9.49 20.68
CA ILE A 417 -39.01 -9.98 21.66
C ILE A 417 -38.65 -9.52 23.07
N GLU A 418 -37.36 -9.47 23.40
CA GLU A 418 -36.86 -9.00 24.70
C GLU A 418 -37.11 -7.50 24.94
N ASP A 419 -37.21 -6.69 23.88
CA ASP A 419 -37.43 -5.23 23.96
C ASP A 419 -38.86 -4.82 24.41
N LYS A 420 -39.75 -5.78 24.74
CA LYS A 420 -41.05 -5.62 25.46
C LYS A 420 -42.10 -4.63 24.91
N ASN A 421 -41.99 -4.14 23.68
CA ASN A 421 -43.00 -3.27 23.05
C ASN A 421 -43.72 -3.96 21.88
N LEU A 422 -44.25 -5.16 22.12
CA LEU A 422 -44.92 -5.97 21.10
C LEU A 422 -46.45 -5.85 21.12
N ASP A 423 -47.03 -5.27 22.17
CA ASP A 423 -48.50 -5.24 22.36
C ASP A 423 -49.28 -4.61 21.20
N PRO A 424 -48.85 -3.48 20.60
CA PRO A 424 -49.54 -2.93 19.43
C PRO A 424 -49.52 -3.87 18.21
N TYR A 425 -48.42 -4.61 18.02
CA TYR A 425 -48.27 -5.55 16.92
C TYR A 425 -49.05 -6.84 17.18
N ASN A 426 -49.06 -7.32 18.42
CA ASN A 426 -49.88 -8.47 18.84
C ASN A 426 -51.36 -8.23 18.57
N LYS A 427 -51.86 -7.00 18.83
CA LYS A 427 -53.25 -6.64 18.53
C LYS A 427 -53.56 -6.79 17.03
N VAL A 428 -52.69 -6.28 16.17
CA VAL A 428 -52.85 -6.41 14.70
C VAL A 428 -52.85 -7.88 14.28
N VAL A 429 -51.95 -8.71 14.82
CA VAL A 429 -51.89 -10.14 14.49
C VAL A 429 -53.16 -10.87 14.95
N LEU A 430 -53.69 -10.55 16.14
CA LEU A 430 -54.93 -11.13 16.65
C LEU A 430 -56.15 -10.75 15.79
N GLU A 431 -56.28 -9.47 15.41
CA GLU A 431 -57.35 -9.01 14.50
C GLU A 431 -57.28 -9.73 13.13
N MET A 432 -56.07 -9.99 12.61
CA MET A 432 -55.90 -10.73 11.36
C MET A 432 -56.24 -12.22 11.48
N LEU A 433 -56.13 -12.81 12.67
CA LEU A 433 -56.50 -14.21 12.93
C LEU A 433 -58.01 -14.40 13.09
N GLU A 434 -58.74 -13.38 13.55
CA GLU A 434 -60.21 -13.41 13.66
C GLU A 434 -60.93 -13.56 12.31
N ASP A 435 -60.25 -13.22 11.21
CA ASP A 435 -60.78 -13.32 9.85
C ASP A 435 -60.79 -14.78 9.32
N ASP A 436 -60.20 -15.75 10.04
CA ASP A 436 -60.07 -17.18 9.66
C ASP A 436 -59.45 -17.46 8.27
N ARG A 437 -58.90 -16.44 7.61
CA ARG A 437 -58.33 -16.55 6.26
C ARG A 437 -56.95 -17.21 6.24
N PHE A 438 -56.16 -17.07 7.31
CA PHE A 438 -54.77 -17.51 7.38
C PHE A 438 -54.39 -17.97 8.78
N ASP A 439 -53.48 -18.95 8.88
CA ASP A 439 -52.95 -19.42 10.16
C ASP A 439 -51.76 -18.56 10.65
N LEU A 440 -51.45 -18.67 11.94
CA LEU A 440 -50.34 -17.93 12.57
C LEU A 440 -48.98 -18.19 11.88
N PRO A 441 -48.61 -19.43 11.49
CA PRO A 441 -47.40 -19.68 10.71
C PRO A 441 -47.35 -18.92 9.38
N THR A 442 -48.44 -18.84 8.62
CA THR A 442 -48.49 -18.13 7.33
C THR A 442 -48.33 -16.63 7.52
N LEU A 443 -49.00 -16.05 8.52
CA LEU A 443 -48.85 -14.63 8.86
C LEU A 443 -47.43 -14.30 9.30
N ALA A 444 -46.82 -15.15 10.15
CA ALA A 444 -45.44 -14.98 10.59
C ALA A 444 -44.45 -15.09 9.42
N ALA A 445 -44.65 -16.05 8.51
CA ALA A 445 -43.82 -16.20 7.32
C ALA A 445 -43.93 -14.98 6.39
N ALA A 446 -45.13 -14.43 6.20
CA ALA A 446 -45.35 -13.22 5.40
C ALA A 446 -44.66 -11.99 6.03
N ALA A 447 -44.79 -11.82 7.35
CA ALA A 447 -44.12 -10.74 8.08
C ALA A 447 -42.59 -10.86 8.00
N ILE A 448 -42.02 -12.06 8.18
CA ILE A 448 -40.58 -12.32 8.02
C ILE A 448 -40.12 -11.98 6.60
N ARG A 449 -40.88 -12.40 5.57
CA ARG A 449 -40.56 -12.11 4.17
C ARG A 449 -40.55 -10.61 3.89
N LEU A 450 -41.51 -9.86 4.41
CA LEU A 450 -41.55 -8.40 4.28
C LEU A 450 -40.38 -7.73 5.01
N ALA A 451 -40.04 -8.20 6.21
CA ALA A 451 -38.95 -7.65 7.02
C ALA A 451 -37.55 -7.93 6.44
N GLN A 452 -37.37 -9.03 5.68
CA GLN A 452 -36.10 -9.35 5.04
C GLN A 452 -35.82 -8.58 3.74
N GLY A 453 -36.83 -7.98 3.12
CA GLY A 453 -36.67 -7.26 1.84
C GLY A 453 -36.01 -8.12 0.76
N ASP A 454 -34.92 -7.63 0.17
CA ASP A 454 -34.19 -8.30 -0.91
C ASP A 454 -33.30 -9.49 -0.44
N GLN A 455 -33.14 -9.70 0.87
CA GLN A 455 -32.37 -10.83 1.43
C GLN A 455 -33.23 -12.10 1.55
N SER A 456 -33.74 -12.58 0.41
CA SER A 456 -34.57 -13.78 0.34
C SER A 456 -33.90 -15.02 0.97
N LEU A 457 -34.67 -15.79 1.73
CA LEU A 457 -34.32 -17.14 2.21
C LEU A 457 -34.38 -18.19 1.09
N GLU A 458 -34.98 -17.85 -0.05
CA GLU A 458 -34.97 -18.64 -1.27
C GLU A 458 -34.08 -17.98 -2.33
N MET A 459 -33.14 -18.74 -2.91
CA MET A 459 -32.48 -18.33 -4.14
C MET A 459 -32.84 -19.30 -5.28
N LYS A 460 -33.44 -18.76 -6.34
CA LYS A 460 -33.54 -19.45 -7.63
C LYS A 460 -32.13 -19.69 -8.15
N VAL A 461 -31.67 -20.93 -8.12
CA VAL A 461 -30.47 -21.36 -8.84
C VAL A 461 -30.69 -21.05 -10.32
N LYS A 462 -30.13 -19.95 -10.84
CA LYS A 462 -30.05 -19.74 -12.28
C LYS A 462 -29.06 -20.77 -12.83
N SER A 463 -29.56 -21.94 -13.19
CA SER A 463 -28.83 -23.10 -13.71
C SER A 463 -28.31 -22.92 -15.14
N LYS A 464 -28.08 -21.68 -15.59
CA LYS A 464 -27.36 -21.41 -16.84
C LYS A 464 -26.08 -20.68 -16.50
N LEU A 465 -24.99 -21.43 -16.41
CA LEU A 465 -23.64 -20.90 -16.56
C LEU A 465 -23.64 -19.96 -17.78
N PRO A 466 -23.34 -18.66 -17.63
CA PRO A 466 -23.19 -17.79 -18.78
C PRO A 466 -22.05 -18.36 -19.65
N LYS A 467 -22.32 -18.54 -20.95
CA LYS A 467 -21.22 -18.80 -21.90
C LYS A 467 -20.28 -17.60 -21.81
N TYR A 468 -19.05 -17.88 -21.43
CA TYR A 468 -17.99 -16.89 -21.34
C TYR A 468 -17.69 -16.37 -22.76
N ASP A 469 -18.18 -15.18 -23.09
CA ASP A 469 -17.73 -14.46 -24.28
C ASP A 469 -16.30 -13.99 -24.02
N ARG A 470 -15.36 -14.58 -24.75
CA ARG A 470 -13.91 -14.37 -24.57
C ARG A 470 -13.44 -12.95 -24.92
N ASP A 471 -14.30 -12.10 -25.46
CA ASP A 471 -13.89 -10.90 -26.20
C ASP A 471 -14.47 -9.57 -25.68
N ALA A 472 -15.19 -9.57 -24.55
CA ALA A 472 -15.87 -8.35 -24.06
C ALA A 472 -15.01 -7.41 -23.19
N ASP A 473 -13.87 -7.88 -22.65
CA ASP A 473 -13.06 -7.10 -21.69
C ASP A 473 -12.04 -6.14 -22.32
N ASP A 474 -11.98 -6.01 -23.66
CA ASP A 474 -10.86 -5.31 -24.32
C ASP A 474 -11.25 -4.33 -25.45
N ARG A 475 -12.35 -3.57 -25.27
CA ARG A 475 -12.73 -2.50 -26.24
C ARG A 475 -12.81 -1.08 -25.70
N SER A 476 -12.44 -0.83 -24.45
CA SER A 476 -12.40 0.54 -23.91
C SER A 476 -10.97 1.01 -23.63
N SER A 477 -10.07 1.03 -24.62
CA SER A 477 -8.80 1.80 -24.58
C SER A 477 -7.95 1.67 -25.87
N ARG A 478 -8.46 2.02 -27.06
CA ARG A 478 -7.55 2.25 -28.20
C ARG A 478 -8.06 3.32 -29.17
N PRO A 479 -7.35 4.46 -29.33
CA PRO A 479 -7.65 5.41 -30.39
C PRO A 479 -7.36 4.79 -31.75
N LYS A 480 -8.33 4.83 -32.67
CA LYS A 480 -8.16 4.38 -34.06
C LYS A 480 -7.18 5.32 -34.80
N PRO A 481 -6.15 4.82 -35.50
CA PRO A 481 -5.41 5.64 -36.46
C PRO A 481 -6.24 5.80 -37.74
N LYS A 482 -6.40 7.05 -38.18
CA LYS A 482 -6.89 7.40 -39.53
C LYS A 482 -5.73 7.31 -40.52
N GLY A 483 -5.94 6.68 -41.68
CA GLY A 483 -5.13 6.92 -42.88
C GLY A 483 -4.79 5.67 -43.71
N PRO A 484 -4.96 5.70 -45.05
CA PRO A 484 -5.07 4.49 -45.87
C PRO A 484 -3.75 4.10 -46.54
N TYR A 485 -3.51 2.81 -46.75
CA TYR A 485 -2.54 2.39 -47.76
C TYR A 485 -3.06 1.24 -48.61
N LYS A 486 -2.96 1.47 -49.92
CA LYS A 486 -3.41 0.63 -51.03
C LYS A 486 -2.59 -0.65 -51.11
N GLY A 487 -3.32 -1.75 -51.31
CA GLY A 487 -3.07 -2.87 -52.23
C GLY A 487 -1.66 -3.39 -52.50
N ARG A 488 -1.52 -4.72 -52.37
CA ARG A 488 -1.11 -5.54 -53.52
C ARG A 488 -1.53 -7.01 -53.34
N LYS A 489 -2.22 -7.53 -54.34
CA LYS A 489 -2.48 -8.95 -54.60
C LYS A 489 -1.16 -9.64 -54.98
N SER A 490 -0.99 -10.92 -54.59
CA SER A 490 -0.66 -11.99 -55.55
C SER A 490 -0.55 -13.38 -54.88
N TYR A 491 -1.42 -14.29 -55.36
CA TYR A 491 -1.17 -15.67 -55.81
C TYR A 491 -0.41 -16.70 -54.94
N SER A 492 -1.20 -17.64 -54.41
CA SER A 492 -1.15 -19.12 -54.56
C SER A 492 0.16 -19.88 -54.81
N LYS A 493 0.37 -20.95 -54.02
CA LYS A 493 0.49 -22.39 -54.37
C LYS A 493 1.21 -23.07 -53.20
N SER A 494 0.60 -23.96 -52.41
CA SER A 494 0.19 -25.35 -52.65
C SER A 494 1.35 -26.31 -52.95
N SER A 495 1.64 -27.17 -51.96
CA SER A 495 2.07 -28.59 -51.98
C SER A 495 3.04 -28.82 -50.81
N SER A 496 2.69 -29.63 -49.80
CA SER A 496 2.93 -31.10 -49.76
C SER A 496 4.39 -31.45 -50.07
N SER A 497 5.07 -32.31 -49.34
CA SER A 497 4.76 -33.21 -48.22
C SER A 497 6.10 -33.75 -47.73
N ASP A 498 6.12 -34.15 -46.47
CA ASP A 498 6.82 -35.31 -45.91
C ASP A 498 8.35 -35.48 -45.99
N ASP A 499 8.85 -35.83 -44.81
CA ASP A 499 9.90 -36.80 -44.51
C ASP A 499 11.31 -36.57 -45.08
N ASP A 500 12.22 -36.16 -44.20
CA ASP A 500 13.11 -37.16 -43.57
C ASP A 500 14.00 -36.53 -42.47
N LYS A 501 14.06 -37.23 -41.35
CA LYS A 501 15.05 -37.09 -40.25
C LYS A 501 16.39 -37.72 -40.69
N PRO A 502 17.42 -37.82 -39.82
CA PRO A 502 18.04 -36.85 -38.90
C PRO A 502 19.59 -36.87 -39.06
N GLY A 503 20.32 -36.15 -38.20
CA GLY A 503 21.72 -36.47 -37.90
C GLY A 503 22.68 -35.29 -38.12
N ASN A 504 22.97 -34.49 -37.10
CA ASN A 504 24.02 -34.74 -36.11
C ASN A 504 25.43 -34.76 -36.76
N PHE A 505 26.21 -33.68 -36.65
CA PHE A 505 27.51 -33.69 -35.95
C PHE A 505 28.30 -32.37 -36.12
N LYS A 506 28.71 -31.86 -34.95
CA LYS A 506 30.03 -31.32 -34.59
C LYS A 506 30.73 -30.24 -35.44
N LYS A 507 30.88 -29.09 -34.76
CA LYS A 507 32.15 -28.52 -34.24
C LYS A 507 33.35 -28.49 -35.20
N LYS A 508 33.77 -27.26 -35.47
CA LYS A 508 35.13 -26.64 -35.33
C LYS A 508 35.21 -25.61 -36.46
N GLY A 509 35.61 -24.37 -36.26
CA GLY A 509 36.59 -23.86 -35.31
C GLY A 509 37.69 -23.18 -36.13
N TYR A 510 37.95 -21.93 -35.76
CA TYR A 510 39.19 -21.18 -35.93
C TYR A 510 39.48 -20.33 -37.19
N ARG A 511 39.80 -19.07 -36.83
CA ARG A 511 40.91 -18.21 -37.30
C ARG A 511 40.73 -17.48 -38.62
N LYS A 512 40.54 -16.15 -38.52
CA LYS A 512 41.60 -15.10 -38.50
C LYS A 512 42.26 -14.92 -39.87
N LYS A 513 42.09 -13.72 -40.41
CA LYS A 513 43.12 -12.74 -40.80
C LYS A 513 42.31 -11.51 -41.24
N GLY A 514 42.49 -10.34 -40.60
CA GLY A 514 43.63 -9.45 -40.84
C GLY A 514 43.38 -8.71 -42.15
N ALA A 515 43.62 -7.42 -42.32
CA ALA A 515 44.15 -6.31 -41.54
C ALA A 515 44.25 -5.15 -42.56
N LYS A 516 44.48 -3.93 -42.07
CA LYS A 516 44.95 -2.74 -42.83
C LYS A 516 43.90 -2.11 -43.75
N SER A 517 43.83 -0.80 -43.96
CA SER A 517 44.50 0.42 -43.47
C SER A 517 43.83 1.57 -44.23
N GLY A 518 43.75 2.79 -43.67
CA GLY A 518 43.06 3.95 -44.28
C GLY A 518 43.79 4.57 -45.49
N PRO A 519 43.86 5.90 -45.70
CA PRO A 519 43.16 7.04 -45.06
C PRO A 519 42.69 8.13 -46.08
N LYS A 520 42.36 9.34 -45.58
CA LYS A 520 42.25 10.67 -46.28
C LYS A 520 40.90 10.99 -46.96
N LYS A 521 40.42 12.24 -47.08
CA LYS A 521 40.75 13.60 -46.59
C LYS A 521 39.57 14.53 -46.97
N LYS A 522 39.31 15.54 -46.12
CA LYS A 522 38.98 16.97 -46.36
C LYS A 522 38.17 17.42 -47.60
N SER A 523 37.11 18.20 -47.33
CA SER A 523 36.83 19.59 -47.82
C SER A 523 35.54 20.07 -47.12
N GLY A 524 35.25 21.33 -46.77
CA GLY A 524 35.87 22.63 -46.95
C GLY A 524 34.86 23.68 -47.44
N PHE A 525 34.38 24.58 -46.53
CA PHE A 525 33.75 25.92 -46.78
C PHE A 525 32.36 25.98 -47.47
N LYS A 526 31.45 26.99 -47.33
CA LYS A 526 31.42 28.42 -46.90
C LYS A 526 29.94 28.80 -46.54
N LYS A 527 29.66 29.53 -45.45
CA LYS A 527 29.25 30.98 -45.30
C LYS A 527 27.85 31.45 -45.82
N GLY A 528 27.15 32.20 -44.93
CA GLY A 528 26.16 33.27 -45.20
C GLY A 528 24.68 32.83 -45.07
N ALA A 529 23.73 33.54 -44.46
CA ALA A 529 23.60 34.94 -44.06
C ALA A 529 22.48 35.15 -43.00
N LYS A 530 22.57 36.25 -42.22
CA LYS A 530 21.45 36.93 -41.53
C LYS A 530 20.83 37.99 -42.47
N PRO A 531 19.59 38.47 -42.25
CA PRO A 531 19.33 39.75 -41.51
C PRO A 531 18.18 39.62 -40.46
N LYS A 532 18.20 40.29 -39.28
CA LYS A 532 17.78 41.68 -38.91
C LYS A 532 16.25 41.94 -39.11
N ARG A 533 15.47 42.66 -38.28
CA ARG A 533 15.56 43.31 -36.94
C ARG A 533 14.18 43.99 -36.66
N ALA A 534 13.87 44.24 -35.37
CA ALA A 534 13.07 45.36 -34.79
C ALA A 534 11.57 45.48 -35.16
N GLY A 535 10.63 46.01 -34.37
CA GLY A 535 10.50 46.62 -33.03
C GLY A 535 8.98 46.51 -32.66
N ALA A 536 8.38 47.04 -31.60
CA ALA A 536 8.72 48.08 -30.64
C ALA A 536 7.80 47.99 -29.40
N ARG A 537 8.25 48.71 -28.35
CA ARG A 537 7.62 49.17 -27.10
C ARG A 537 6.10 49.43 -27.11
N SER A 538 5.45 49.24 -25.95
CA SER A 538 4.74 50.33 -25.26
C SER A 538 4.34 49.95 -23.82
N ASP A 539 4.36 50.97 -22.97
CA ASP A 539 4.09 51.05 -21.54
C ASP A 539 2.65 50.71 -21.10
N GLY A 540 2.44 50.46 -19.80
CA GLY A 540 1.10 50.48 -19.21
C GLY A 540 0.91 49.80 -17.85
N ALA A 541 1.27 50.50 -16.76
CA ALA A 541 0.61 50.42 -15.45
C ALA A 541 0.43 51.88 -14.97
N PRO A 542 -0.45 52.23 -14.00
CA PRO A 542 -1.28 51.39 -13.12
C PRO A 542 -2.76 51.87 -12.98
N ARG A 543 -3.64 51.07 -12.35
CA ARG A 543 -4.76 51.64 -11.58
C ARG A 543 -5.24 50.73 -10.45
N ALA A 544 -5.29 51.32 -9.27
CA ALA A 544 -5.86 50.81 -8.04
C ALA A 544 -7.40 50.78 -8.10
N GLN A 545 -8.03 49.83 -7.42
CA GLN A 545 -9.33 50.04 -6.78
C GLN A 545 -9.38 49.27 -5.45
N ARG A 546 -9.50 50.06 -4.39
CA ARG A 546 -10.01 49.73 -3.05
C ARG A 546 -11.46 49.28 -3.17
N ALA A 547 -11.85 48.27 -2.41
CA ALA A 547 -13.20 48.12 -1.88
C ALA A 547 -13.10 47.57 -0.45
N GLU A 548 -13.14 48.49 0.52
CA GLU A 548 -13.67 48.23 1.86
C GLU A 548 -15.20 48.33 1.76
N SER A 549 -15.95 47.36 2.30
CA SER A 549 -17.03 47.62 3.26
C SER A 549 -17.79 46.33 3.64
N LYS A 550 -17.76 46.05 4.96
CA LYS A 550 -18.88 45.66 5.85
C LYS A 550 -19.72 44.43 5.50
N ALA A 551 -19.55 43.35 6.27
CA ALA A 551 -20.43 42.95 7.38
C ALA A 551 -19.77 41.80 8.17
#